data_AF-A0A176RVU8-F1
#
_entry.id   AF-A0A176RVU8-F1
#
_cell.length_a   1.000
_cell.length_b   1.000
_cell.length_c   1.000
_cell.angle_alpha   90.00
_cell.angle_beta   90.00
_cell.angle_gamma   90.00
#
_symmetry.space_group_name_H-M   'P 1'
#
loop_
_entity.id
_entity.type
_entity.pdbx_description
1 polymer ?
#
loop_
_entity_poly.entity_id
_entity_poly.type
_entity_poly.pdbx_seq_one_letter_code
_entity_poly.pdbx_strand_id
1 'polypeptide(L)'
;MLKQRRDSLAQYEKAKRQDLAEQEAFEIKLIQTYMPQPLTDAELADLIKSAISTTGATSIKDLGKLMGHLKPLVQGRTDMRALSANLKQRLTQ
;
A
#
# COMPACT_ATOMS: atom_id res chain seq x y z
N MET A 1 -8.77 10.21 0.47
CA MET A 1 -8.68 10.75 1.84
C MET A 1 -7.30 10.51 2.45
N LEU A 2 -6.95 9.32 2.96
CA LEU A 2 -5.65 9.11 3.63
C LEU A 2 -4.42 9.47 2.76
N LYS A 3 -4.42 9.05 1.50
CA LYS A 3 -3.34 9.37 0.55
C LYS A 3 -3.16 10.88 0.36
N GLN A 4 -4.26 11.61 0.16
CA GLN A 4 -4.23 13.05 -0.05
C GLN A 4 -3.65 13.79 1.16
N ARG A 5 -3.99 13.35 2.38
CA ARG A 5 -3.41 13.90 3.62
C ARG A 5 -1.91 13.63 3.72
N ARG A 6 -1.46 12.43 3.34
CA ARG A 6 -0.01 12.10 3.28
C ARG A 6 0.73 12.98 2.27
N ASP A 7 0.11 13.24 1.12
CA ASP A 7 0.68 14.14 0.11
C ASP A 7 0.76 15.59 0.66
N SER A 8 -0.28 16.06 1.35
CA SER A 8 -0.29 17.37 2.04
C SER A 8 0.75 17.47 3.14
N LEU A 9 0.88 16.45 4.00
CA LEU A 9 1.92 16.35 5.04
C LEU A 9 3.31 16.57 4.44
N ALA A 10 3.64 15.81 3.38
CA ALA A 10 4.94 15.92 2.72
C ALA A 10 5.18 17.31 2.09
N GLN A 11 4.12 17.99 1.61
CA GLN A 11 4.21 19.36 1.10
C GLN A 11 4.46 20.37 2.23
N TYR A 12 3.78 20.22 3.37
CA TYR A 12 3.94 21.11 4.52
C TYR A 12 5.31 20.95 5.19
N GLU A 13 5.82 19.73 5.31
CA GLU A 13 7.19 19.47 5.77
C GLU A 13 8.23 20.14 4.86
N LYS A 14 8.07 20.00 3.53
CA LYS A 14 8.96 20.66 2.55
C LYS A 14 8.89 22.18 2.62
N ALA A 15 7.71 22.73 2.92
CA ALA A 15 7.50 24.16 3.09
C ALA A 15 7.90 24.69 4.48
N LYS A 16 8.45 23.84 5.37
CA LYS A 16 8.77 24.17 6.77
C LYS A 16 7.57 24.72 7.56
N ARG A 17 6.37 24.27 7.22
CA ARG A 17 5.12 24.60 7.90
C ARG A 17 4.76 23.52 8.91
N GLN A 18 5.51 23.48 10.01
CA GLN A 18 5.33 22.49 11.08
C GLN A 18 3.91 22.47 11.63
N ASP A 19 3.26 23.64 11.76
CA ASP A 19 1.89 23.80 12.22
C ASP A 19 0.89 22.93 11.45
N LEU A 20 0.95 22.97 10.12
CA LEU A 20 0.06 22.17 9.28
C LEU A 20 0.51 20.74 9.14
N ALA A 21 1.83 20.49 9.15
CA ALA A 21 2.35 19.14 9.12
C ALA A 21 1.87 18.35 10.35
N GLU A 22 1.93 18.94 11.53
CA GLU A 22 1.41 18.33 12.76
C GLU A 22 -0.09 18.08 12.70
N GLN A 23 -0.87 19.04 12.18
CA GLN A 23 -2.31 18.87 11.99
C GLN A 23 -2.64 17.71 11.05
N GLU A 24 -1.96 17.62 9.90
CA GLU A 24 -2.16 16.49 8.97
C GLU A 24 -1.69 15.17 9.57
N ALA A 25 -0.58 15.16 10.30
CA ALA A 25 -0.09 13.95 10.98
C ALA A 25 -1.10 13.44 12.03
N PHE A 26 -1.71 14.35 12.79
CA PHE A 26 -2.76 14.01 13.75
C PHE A 26 -3.99 13.40 13.06
N GLU A 27 -4.48 14.05 12.00
CA GLU A 27 -5.61 13.58 11.20
C GLU A 27 -5.32 12.20 10.55
N ILE A 28 -4.12 12.01 10.02
CA ILE A 28 -3.67 10.73 9.47
C ILE A 28 -3.74 9.64 10.55
N LYS A 29 -3.22 9.93 11.75
CA LYS A 29 -3.20 8.97 12.86
C LYS A 29 -4.62 8.62 13.31
N LEU A 30 -5.51 9.61 13.41
CA LEU A 30 -6.91 9.39 13.74
C LEU A 30 -7.59 8.51 12.68
N ILE A 31 -7.47 8.83 11.40
CA ILE A 31 -8.04 8.03 10.31
C ILE A 31 -7.47 6.60 10.32
N GLN A 32 -6.18 6.42 10.62
CA GLN A 32 -5.55 5.12 10.72
C GLN A 32 -6.16 4.24 11.82
N THR A 33 -6.66 4.82 12.93
CA THR A 33 -7.34 4.03 13.98
C THR A 33 -8.66 3.43 13.52
N TYR A 34 -9.30 4.01 12.50
CA TYR A 34 -10.53 3.50 11.91
C TYR A 34 -10.28 2.61 10.67
N MET A 35 -9.02 2.44 10.27
CA MET A 35 -8.66 1.56 9.16
C MET A 35 -8.19 0.19 9.68
N PRO A 36 -8.41 -0.88 8.91
CA PRO A 36 -7.79 -2.16 9.22
C PRO A 36 -6.27 -2.03 9.22
N GLN A 37 -5.62 -2.73 10.13
CA GLN A 37 -4.20 -2.59 10.42
C GLN A 37 -3.37 -2.67 9.13
N PRO A 38 -2.58 -1.64 8.80
CA PRO A 38 -1.81 -1.64 7.57
C PRO A 38 -0.83 -2.81 7.58
N LEU A 39 -0.66 -3.43 6.41
CA LEU A 39 0.33 -4.49 6.25
C LEU A 39 1.72 -3.87 6.30
N THR A 40 2.61 -4.52 7.05
CA THR A 40 4.03 -4.26 6.99
C THR A 40 4.62 -4.75 5.66
N ASP A 41 5.80 -4.27 5.30
CA ASP A 41 6.49 -4.72 4.08
C ASP A 41 6.77 -6.23 4.11
N ALA A 42 7.04 -6.81 5.28
CA ALA A 42 7.25 -8.24 5.48
C ALA A 42 5.96 -9.04 5.24
N GLU A 43 4.85 -8.66 5.90
CA GLU A 43 3.56 -9.31 5.69
C GLU A 43 3.09 -9.22 4.23
N LEU A 44 3.34 -8.08 3.59
CA LEU A 44 3.02 -7.90 2.18
C LEU A 44 3.86 -8.82 1.29
N ALA A 45 5.16 -8.95 1.56
CA ALA A 45 6.04 -9.86 0.82
C ALA A 45 5.62 -11.33 0.98
N ASP A 46 5.24 -11.75 2.18
CA ASP A 46 4.75 -13.11 2.45
C ASP A 46 3.42 -13.38 1.73
N LEU A 47 2.48 -12.43 1.77
CA LEU A 47 1.22 -12.53 1.03
C LEU A 47 1.46 -12.65 -0.48
N ILE A 48 2.37 -11.85 -1.04
CA ILE A 48 2.74 -11.92 -2.45
C ILE A 48 3.34 -13.30 -2.78
N LYS A 49 4.26 -13.80 -1.96
CA LYS A 49 4.88 -15.12 -2.16
C LYS A 49 3.86 -16.25 -2.11
N SER A 50 2.95 -16.20 -1.14
CA SER A 50 1.84 -17.16 -1.02
C SER A 50 0.90 -17.07 -2.22
N ALA A 51 0.57 -15.87 -2.68
CA ALA A 51 -0.27 -15.65 -3.85
C ALA A 51 0.37 -16.19 -5.13
N ILE A 52 1.68 -15.98 -5.32
CA ILE A 52 2.44 -16.55 -6.45
C ILE A 52 2.40 -18.07 -6.40
N SER A 53 2.68 -18.67 -5.24
CA SER A 53 2.64 -20.12 -5.06
C SER A 53 1.25 -20.71 -5.31
N THR A 54 0.19 -20.01 -4.91
CA THR A 54 -1.19 -20.47 -5.04
C THR A 54 -1.71 -20.33 -6.47
N THR A 55 -1.37 -19.22 -7.15
CA THR A 55 -1.88 -18.91 -8.49
C THR A 55 -1.00 -19.49 -9.60
N GLY A 56 0.22 -19.93 -9.29
CA GLY A 56 1.22 -20.35 -10.27
C GLY A 56 1.68 -19.22 -11.19
N ALA A 57 1.51 -17.97 -10.75
CA ALA A 57 1.81 -16.79 -11.55
C ALA A 57 3.32 -16.65 -11.78
N THR A 58 3.75 -16.66 -13.03
CA THR A 58 5.17 -16.56 -13.41
C THR A 58 5.46 -15.40 -14.33
N SER A 59 4.42 -14.72 -14.83
CA SER A 59 4.58 -13.65 -15.82
C SER A 59 3.68 -12.45 -15.51
N ILE A 60 3.97 -11.32 -16.16
CA ILE A 60 3.13 -10.11 -16.10
C ILE A 60 1.69 -10.39 -16.58
N LYS A 61 1.47 -11.41 -17.42
CA LYS A 61 0.12 -11.83 -17.85
C LYS A 61 -0.73 -12.32 -16.68
N ASP A 62 -0.08 -12.83 -15.63
CA ASP A 62 -0.73 -13.36 -14.42
C ASP A 62 -0.98 -12.27 -13.35
N LEU A 63 -0.58 -11.02 -13.61
CA LEU A 63 -0.81 -9.91 -12.69
C LEU A 63 -2.30 -9.78 -12.33
N GLY A 64 -3.20 -10.01 -13.29
CA GLY A 64 -4.65 -10.00 -13.05
C GLY A 64 -5.10 -11.10 -12.08
N LYS A 65 -4.52 -12.31 -12.19
CA LYS A 65 -4.77 -13.43 -11.27
C LYS A 65 -4.27 -13.11 -9.86
N LEU A 66 -3.02 -12.63 -9.75
CA LEU A 66 -2.43 -12.23 -8.47
C LEU A 66 -3.24 -11.14 -7.78
N MET A 67 -3.65 -10.12 -8.54
CA MET A 67 -4.52 -9.06 -8.01
C MET A 67 -5.88 -9.59 -7.58
N GLY A 68 -6.48 -10.52 -8.34
CA GLY A 68 -7.73 -11.17 -7.95
C GLY A 68 -7.64 -11.93 -6.62
N HIS A 69 -6.53 -12.63 -6.38
CA HIS A 69 -6.30 -13.37 -5.13
C HIS A 69 -5.92 -12.45 -3.96
N LEU A 70 -5.04 -11.47 -4.20
CA LEU A 70 -4.55 -10.58 -3.14
C LEU A 70 -5.59 -9.56 -2.70
N LYS A 71 -6.36 -8.99 -3.64
CA LYS A 71 -7.31 -7.88 -3.36
C LYS A 71 -8.13 -8.07 -2.09
N PRO A 72 -8.84 -9.20 -1.83
CA PRO A 72 -9.60 -9.36 -0.59
C PRO A 72 -8.74 -9.38 0.69
N LEU A 73 -7.48 -9.81 0.60
CA LEU A 73 -6.55 -9.92 1.74
C LEU A 73 -5.90 -8.57 2.10
N VAL A 74 -5.75 -7.69 1.10
CA VAL A 74 -4.96 -6.46 1.21
C VAL A 74 -5.79 -5.18 1.09
N GLN A 75 -7.07 -5.28 0.69
CA GLN A 75 -7.95 -4.13 0.49
C GLN A 75 -8.06 -3.31 1.79
N GLY A 76 -7.77 -2.01 1.69
CA GLY A 76 -7.80 -1.10 2.84
C GLY A 76 -6.58 -1.22 3.78
N ARG A 77 -5.72 -2.24 3.60
CA ARG A 77 -4.52 -2.47 4.43
C ARG A 77 -3.21 -2.09 3.73
N THR A 78 -3.22 -1.86 2.42
CA THR A 78 -2.07 -1.36 1.67
C THR A 78 -2.49 -0.51 0.47
N ASP A 79 -1.56 0.28 -0.08
CA ASP A 79 -1.79 1.06 -1.30
C ASP A 79 -1.78 0.13 -2.52
N MET A 80 -2.94 -0.02 -3.18
CA MET A 80 -3.12 -0.90 -4.33
C MET A 80 -2.24 -0.54 -5.53
N ARG A 81 -1.92 0.74 -5.68
CA ARG A 81 -1.07 1.22 -6.77
C ARG A 81 0.39 0.86 -6.49
N ALA A 82 0.84 1.02 -5.25
CA ALA A 82 2.18 0.60 -4.83
C ALA A 82 2.34 -0.93 -4.91
N LEU A 83 1.35 -1.70 -4.45
CA LEU A 83 1.34 -3.16 -4.57
C LEU A 83 1.44 -3.61 -6.03
N SER A 84 0.61 -3.02 -6.92
CA SER A 84 0.64 -3.37 -8.34
C SER A 84 2.00 -3.10 -8.99
N ALA A 85 2.67 -2.01 -8.60
CA ALA A 85 4.01 -1.71 -9.06
C ALA A 85 5.04 -2.72 -8.54
N ASN A 86 4.97 -3.08 -7.25
CA ASN A 86 5.86 -4.06 -6.63
C ASN A 86 5.70 -5.46 -7.25
N LEU A 87 4.47 -5.90 -7.50
CA LEU A 87 4.16 -7.16 -8.18
C LEU A 87 4.73 -7.20 -9.60
N LYS A 88 4.57 -6.12 -10.38
CA LYS A 88 5.17 -6.04 -11.71
C LYS A 88 6.70 -6.18 -11.65
N GLN A 89 7.36 -5.47 -10.74
CA GLN A 89 8.81 -5.58 -10.57
C GLN A 89 9.27 -7.01 -10.25
N ARG A 90 8.54 -7.74 -9.40
CA ARG A 90 8.84 -9.13 -9.04
C ARG A 90 8.61 -10.15 -10.16
N LEU A 91 7.72 -9.84 -11.11
CA LEU A 91 7.39 -10.70 -12.25
C LEU A 91 8.19 -10.36 -13.53
N THR A 92 9.01 -9.32 -13.48
CA THR A 92 9.87 -8.88 -14.60
C THR A 92 11.36 -9.12 -14.31
N GLN A 93 11.70 -9.54 -13.09
CA GLN A 93 12.98 -10.17 -12.74
C GLN A 93 12.92 -11.66 -13.05
#